data_AF-A0A540VQM5-F1
#
_entry.id   AF-A0A540VQM5-F1
#
_cell.length_a   1.000
_cell.length_b   1.000
_cell.length_c   1.000
_cell.angle_alpha   90.00
_cell.angle_beta   90.00
_cell.angle_gamma   90.00
#
_symmetry.space_group_name_H-M   'P 1'
#
loop_
_entity.id
_entity.type
_entity.pdbx_description
1 polymer ?
#
loop_
_entity_poly.entity_id
_entity_poly.type
_entity_poly.pdbx_seq_one_letter_code
_entity_poly.pdbx_strand_id
1 'polypeptide(L)'
;MVQKLSDSAIRMRAGESARQFADVGAATNKVIEAVDKLQRAVRTADDKIVAAGNDSRLSSKGIAEKVDAAVAEFEAEANRLADYPTKVVDKRKAELQGAGDAWKEPTAGASDVRRRISEANDPAAEALKHRNDTEVMGAILAAPPMASGLSAADHNRLKQAATSQDRETMAELDKIERAEGLLSSAINGARALVRSQAERAKASAKPGEAAQRQYATARKGF
;
A
#
# COMPACT_ATOMS: atom_id res chain seq x y z
N MET A 1 -18.62 -32.26 -4.48
CA MET A 1 -19.05 -31.27 -3.47
C MET A 1 -17.84 -30.42 -3.11
N VAL A 2 -17.63 -29.29 -3.80
CA VAL A 2 -16.45 -28.42 -3.57
C VAL A 2 -16.74 -27.60 -2.32
N GLN A 3 -16.08 -27.97 -1.23
CA GLN A 3 -16.25 -27.38 0.09
C GLN A 3 -15.88 -25.89 0.05
N LYS A 4 -16.84 -25.02 0.36
CA LYS A 4 -16.63 -23.59 0.68
C LYS A 4 -15.78 -23.47 1.94
N LEU A 5 -14.46 -23.61 1.81
CA LEU A 5 -13.50 -23.43 2.92
C LEU A 5 -12.55 -22.24 2.71
N SER A 6 -12.65 -21.50 1.60
CA SER A 6 -11.81 -20.34 1.30
C SER A 6 -12.33 -19.02 1.90
N ASP A 7 -13.61 -18.95 2.28
CA ASP A 7 -14.26 -17.73 2.75
C ASP A 7 -13.76 -17.26 4.12
N SER A 8 -13.40 -18.15 5.04
CA SER A 8 -12.94 -17.78 6.39
C SER A 8 -11.46 -17.40 6.45
N ALA A 9 -10.59 -18.06 5.68
CA ALA A 9 -9.15 -17.82 5.75
C ALA A 9 -8.74 -16.45 5.17
N ILE A 10 -9.45 -15.99 4.12
CA ILE A 10 -9.23 -14.67 3.49
C ILE A 10 -9.86 -13.56 4.34
N ARG A 11 -11.04 -13.80 4.94
CA ARG A 11 -11.71 -12.83 5.82
C ARG A 11 -10.92 -12.54 7.09
N MET A 12 -10.30 -13.55 7.71
CA MET A 12 -9.52 -13.35 8.94
C MET A 12 -8.20 -12.62 8.70
N ARG A 13 -7.37 -13.03 7.71
CA ARG A 13 -6.03 -12.44 7.56
C ARG A 13 -5.98 -11.05 6.93
N ALA A 14 -6.89 -10.73 6.01
CA ALA A 14 -6.90 -9.43 5.32
C ALA A 14 -7.92 -8.44 5.92
N GLY A 15 -9.00 -8.94 6.51
CA GLY A 15 -10.07 -8.11 7.09
C GLY A 15 -9.77 -7.62 8.51
N GLU A 16 -9.09 -8.42 9.34
CA GLU A 16 -8.72 -8.01 10.71
C GLU A 16 -7.49 -7.09 10.73
N SER A 17 -6.56 -7.27 9.79
CA SER A 17 -5.37 -6.44 9.68
C SER A 17 -5.66 -5.06 9.06
N ALA A 18 -6.51 -4.97 8.03
CA ALA A 18 -6.86 -3.67 7.42
C ALA A 18 -7.69 -2.75 8.36
N ARG A 19 -8.50 -3.34 9.24
CA ARG A 19 -9.31 -2.59 10.22
C ARG A 19 -8.49 -2.00 11.38
N GLN A 20 -7.28 -2.52 11.64
CA GLN A 20 -6.38 -1.98 12.67
C GLN A 20 -5.70 -0.66 12.28
N PHE A 21 -5.89 -0.15 11.06
CA PHE A 21 -5.25 1.07 10.54
C PHE A 21 -6.20 2.27 10.37
N ALA A 22 -7.35 2.26 11.07
CA ALA A 22 -8.39 3.28 10.90
C ALA A 22 -8.01 4.70 11.35
N ASP A 23 -6.81 4.94 11.87
CA ASP A 23 -6.37 6.29 12.25
C ASP A 23 -5.09 6.76 11.53
N VAL A 24 -5.31 7.82 10.74
CA VAL A 24 -4.36 8.79 10.13
C VAL A 24 -3.92 8.51 8.67
N GLY A 25 -4.44 9.35 7.75
CA GLY A 25 -3.76 9.75 6.51
C GLY A 25 -4.34 9.20 5.21
N ALA A 26 -4.57 10.05 4.22
CA ALA A 26 -5.17 9.71 2.92
C ALA A 26 -4.49 8.55 2.17
N ALA A 27 -3.17 8.34 2.34
CA ALA A 27 -2.43 7.23 1.75
C ALA A 27 -2.89 5.86 2.30
N THR A 28 -3.09 5.77 3.61
CA THR A 28 -3.58 4.56 4.30
C THR A 28 -5.00 4.22 3.84
N ASN A 29 -5.86 5.23 3.67
CA ASN A 29 -7.21 5.05 3.13
C ASN A 29 -7.19 4.51 1.69
N LYS A 30 -6.24 4.96 0.86
CA LYS A 30 -6.08 4.42 -0.51
C LYS A 30 -5.60 2.98 -0.53
N VAL A 31 -4.77 2.58 0.43
CA VAL A 31 -4.40 1.17 0.61
C VAL A 31 -5.63 0.34 1.01
N ILE A 32 -6.43 0.80 1.97
CA ILE A 32 -7.66 0.09 2.39
C ILE A 32 -8.65 -0.05 1.21
N GLU A 33 -8.90 1.04 0.47
CA GLU A 33 -9.75 1.01 -0.73
C GLU A 33 -9.24 0.01 -1.77
N ALA A 34 -7.93 -0.08 -1.97
CA ALA A 34 -7.32 -1.00 -2.91
C ALA A 34 -7.44 -2.46 -2.45
N VAL A 35 -7.27 -2.73 -1.15
CA VAL A 35 -7.48 -4.07 -0.57
C VAL A 35 -8.94 -4.51 -0.72
N ASP A 36 -9.90 -3.62 -0.46
CA ASP A 36 -11.33 -3.93 -0.64
C ASP A 36 -11.68 -4.23 -2.10
N LYS A 37 -11.13 -3.47 -3.04
CA LYS A 37 -11.29 -3.73 -4.48
C LYS A 37 -10.62 -5.04 -4.90
N LEU A 38 -9.43 -5.34 -4.35
CA LEU A 38 -8.71 -6.58 -4.60
C LEU A 38 -9.51 -7.79 -4.12
N GLN A 39 -10.17 -7.71 -2.96
CA GLN A 39 -11.06 -8.77 -2.48
C GLN A 39 -12.22 -9.03 -3.45
N ARG A 40 -12.81 -7.98 -4.02
CA ARG A 40 -13.85 -8.13 -5.04
C ARG A 40 -13.30 -8.76 -6.32
N ALA A 41 -12.10 -8.34 -6.76
CA ALA A 41 -11.44 -8.90 -7.93
C ALA A 41 -11.15 -10.41 -7.75
N VAL A 42 -10.70 -10.83 -6.56
CA VAL A 42 -10.51 -12.26 -6.24
C VAL A 42 -11.82 -13.04 -6.35
N ARG A 43 -12.92 -12.50 -5.80
CA ARG A 43 -14.23 -13.19 -5.90
C ARG A 43 -14.69 -13.33 -7.34
N THR A 44 -14.60 -12.26 -8.13
CA THR A 44 -14.94 -12.30 -9.56
C THR A 44 -14.09 -13.33 -10.32
N ALA A 45 -12.80 -13.42 -10.01
CA ALA A 45 -11.91 -14.40 -10.60
C ALA A 45 -12.29 -15.83 -10.20
N ASP A 46 -12.58 -16.07 -8.91
CA ASP A 46 -13.03 -17.37 -8.39
C ASP A 46 -14.34 -17.81 -9.05
N ASP A 47 -15.32 -16.92 -9.16
CA ASP A 47 -16.59 -17.19 -9.85
C ASP A 47 -16.38 -17.58 -11.32
N LYS A 48 -15.48 -16.87 -12.03
CA LYS A 48 -15.13 -17.20 -13.43
C LYS A 48 -14.41 -18.54 -13.55
N ILE A 49 -13.47 -18.84 -12.65
CA ILE A 49 -12.73 -20.11 -12.62
C ILE A 49 -13.68 -21.28 -12.33
N VAL A 50 -14.58 -21.13 -11.36
CA VAL A 50 -15.59 -22.14 -11.01
C VAL A 50 -16.58 -22.34 -12.14
N ALA A 51 -17.05 -21.26 -12.78
CA ALA A 51 -17.94 -21.33 -13.93
C ALA A 51 -17.27 -22.07 -15.11
N ALA A 52 -16.00 -21.78 -15.40
CA ALA A 52 -15.23 -22.46 -16.44
C ALA A 52 -15.01 -23.95 -16.11
N GLY A 53 -14.68 -24.28 -14.86
CA GLY A 53 -14.45 -25.66 -14.44
C GLY A 53 -15.70 -26.55 -14.44
N ASN A 54 -16.88 -25.96 -14.24
CA ASN A 54 -18.17 -26.67 -14.26
C ASN A 54 -18.87 -26.65 -15.63
N ASP A 55 -18.31 -25.99 -16.64
CA ASP A 55 -18.89 -25.91 -17.98
C ASP A 55 -18.72 -27.24 -18.71
N SER A 56 -19.75 -28.08 -18.65
CA SER A 56 -19.76 -29.42 -19.26
C SER A 56 -19.68 -29.40 -20.80
N ARG A 57 -19.74 -28.21 -21.43
CA ARG A 57 -19.62 -28.05 -22.88
C ARG A 57 -18.18 -27.82 -23.33
N LEU A 58 -17.25 -27.58 -22.39
CA LEU A 58 -15.85 -27.34 -22.69
C LEU A 58 -15.04 -28.64 -22.63
N SER A 59 -14.08 -28.77 -23.55
CA SER A 59 -13.00 -29.75 -23.42
C SER A 59 -12.04 -29.34 -22.30
N SER A 60 -11.16 -30.24 -21.86
CA SER A 60 -10.13 -29.92 -20.87
C SER A 60 -9.25 -28.74 -21.32
N LYS A 61 -8.98 -28.65 -22.62
CA LYS A 61 -8.28 -27.53 -23.24
C LYS A 61 -9.10 -26.22 -23.16
N GLY A 62 -10.40 -26.27 -23.48
CA GLY A 62 -11.28 -25.10 -23.36
C GLY A 62 -11.47 -24.61 -21.93
N ILE A 63 -11.47 -25.54 -20.95
CA ILE A 63 -11.47 -25.20 -19.52
C ILE A 63 -10.16 -24.49 -19.16
N ALA A 64 -9.01 -25.03 -19.57
CA ALA A 64 -7.71 -24.42 -19.31
C ALA A 64 -7.61 -23.00 -19.88
N GLU A 65 -8.04 -22.80 -21.14
CA GLU A 65 -8.03 -21.49 -21.80
C GLU A 65 -8.91 -20.45 -21.07
N LYS A 66 -10.15 -20.81 -20.67
CA LYS A 66 -11.02 -19.90 -19.92
C LYS A 66 -10.50 -19.61 -18.51
N VAL A 67 -9.93 -20.61 -17.85
CA VAL A 67 -9.30 -20.43 -16.52
C VAL A 67 -8.10 -19.50 -16.63
N ASP A 68 -7.23 -19.68 -17.63
CA ASP A 68 -6.07 -18.82 -17.86
C ASP A 68 -6.48 -17.38 -18.20
N ALA A 69 -7.54 -17.20 -18.99
CA ALA A 69 -8.11 -15.88 -19.24
C ALA A 69 -8.60 -15.19 -17.95
N ALA A 70 -9.31 -15.93 -17.08
CA ALA A 70 -9.77 -15.40 -15.80
C ALA A 70 -8.60 -15.02 -14.86
N VAL A 71 -7.51 -15.80 -14.85
CA VAL A 71 -6.28 -15.48 -14.11
C VAL A 71 -5.61 -14.23 -14.69
N ALA A 72 -5.47 -14.13 -16.01
CA ALA A 72 -4.85 -12.99 -16.66
C ALA A 72 -5.61 -11.68 -16.41
N GLU A 73 -6.95 -11.72 -16.48
CA GLU A 73 -7.80 -10.58 -16.14
C GLU A 73 -7.64 -10.16 -14.68
N PHE A 74 -7.57 -11.13 -13.76
CA PHE A 74 -7.30 -10.86 -12.35
C PHE A 74 -5.91 -10.23 -12.15
N GLU A 75 -4.87 -10.75 -12.80
CA GLU A 75 -3.51 -10.21 -12.68
C GLU A 75 -3.42 -8.76 -13.20
N ALA A 76 -4.09 -8.47 -14.31
CA ALA A 76 -4.18 -7.10 -14.85
C ALA A 76 -4.88 -6.15 -13.87
N GLU A 77 -6.01 -6.57 -13.30
CA GLU A 77 -6.74 -5.75 -12.30
C GLU A 77 -5.94 -5.59 -11.01
N ALA A 78 -5.28 -6.65 -10.51
CA ALA A 78 -4.42 -6.57 -9.34
C ALA A 78 -3.27 -5.57 -9.54
N ASN A 79 -2.66 -5.54 -10.73
CA ASN A 79 -1.63 -4.54 -11.07
C ASN A 79 -2.19 -3.11 -11.09
N ARG A 80 -3.38 -2.93 -11.70
CA ARG A 80 -4.06 -1.63 -11.74
C ARG A 80 -4.40 -1.12 -10.34
N LEU A 81 -4.86 -2.01 -9.45
CA LEU A 81 -5.21 -1.68 -8.07
C LEU A 81 -3.99 -1.37 -7.20
N ALA A 82 -2.82 -1.91 -7.56
CA ALA A 82 -1.56 -1.63 -6.86
C ALA A 82 -0.94 -0.28 -7.27
N ASP A 83 -1.02 0.08 -8.56
CA ASP A 83 -0.28 1.22 -9.15
C ASP A 83 -0.59 2.57 -8.47
N TYR A 84 -1.87 2.88 -8.25
CA TYR A 84 -2.26 4.17 -7.70
C TYR A 84 -1.90 4.33 -6.20
N PRO A 85 -2.22 3.37 -5.30
CA PRO A 85 -1.76 3.44 -3.92
C PRO A 85 -0.24 3.49 -3.78
N THR A 86 0.52 2.72 -4.56
CA THR A 86 1.99 2.76 -4.54
C THR A 86 2.51 4.16 -4.87
N LYS A 87 1.99 4.80 -5.92
CA LYS A 87 2.38 6.20 -6.26
C LYS A 87 2.08 7.20 -5.15
N VAL A 88 0.93 7.05 -4.48
CA VAL A 88 0.54 7.94 -3.37
C VAL A 88 1.45 7.72 -2.16
N VAL A 89 1.79 6.45 -1.86
CA VAL A 89 2.73 6.07 -0.82
C VAL A 89 4.13 6.60 -1.11
N ASP A 90 4.65 6.37 -2.32
CA ASP A 90 5.99 6.82 -2.73
C ASP A 90 6.12 8.34 -2.67
N LYS A 91 5.12 9.06 -3.18
CA LYS A 91 5.08 10.51 -3.10
C LYS A 91 5.13 10.98 -1.64
N ARG A 92 4.32 10.36 -0.76
CA ARG A 92 4.26 10.76 0.65
C ARG A 92 5.55 10.40 1.40
N LYS A 93 6.18 9.26 1.09
CA LYS A 93 7.50 8.90 1.61
C LYS A 93 8.57 9.92 1.20
N ALA A 94 8.59 10.34 -0.06
CA ALA A 94 9.54 11.34 -0.54
C ALA A 94 9.34 12.70 0.17
N GLU A 95 8.10 13.12 0.41
CA GLU A 95 7.79 14.33 1.18
C GLU A 95 8.29 14.24 2.64
N LEU A 96 8.07 13.09 3.30
CA LEU A 96 8.48 12.88 4.70
C LEU A 96 10.00 12.70 4.86
N GLN A 97 10.65 12.00 3.92
CA GLN A 97 12.11 11.81 3.91
C GLN A 97 12.86 13.10 3.59
N GLY A 98 12.38 13.90 2.63
CA GLY A 98 12.93 15.22 2.34
C GLY A 98 12.86 16.17 3.53
N ALA A 99 11.84 16.04 4.39
CA ALA A 99 11.78 16.79 5.64
C ALA A 99 12.85 16.33 6.65
N GLY A 100 13.12 15.02 6.75
CA GLY A 100 14.09 14.46 7.72
C GLY A 100 15.57 14.69 7.39
N ASP A 101 15.95 14.75 6.10
CA ASP A 101 17.35 14.95 5.69
C ASP A 101 17.81 16.42 5.68
N ALA A 102 16.87 17.37 5.67
CA ALA A 102 17.13 18.82 5.63
C ALA A 102 17.75 19.40 6.93
N TRP A 103 17.89 18.59 7.98
CA TRP A 103 18.55 19.00 9.23
C TRP A 103 20.08 19.12 9.14
N LYS A 104 20.69 18.80 7.98
CA LYS A 104 22.12 18.49 7.94
C LYS A 104 23.07 19.64 7.57
N GLU A 105 22.69 20.71 6.88
CA GLU A 105 23.60 21.85 6.71
C GLU A 105 22.88 23.20 6.55
N PRO A 106 23.37 24.29 7.18
CA PRO A 106 22.83 25.63 6.96
C PRO A 106 23.16 26.12 5.54
N THR A 107 22.14 26.33 4.72
CA THR A 107 22.28 26.92 3.37
C THR A 107 22.58 28.43 3.44
N ALA A 108 23.11 29.01 2.35
CA ALA A 108 23.48 30.43 2.29
C ALA A 108 22.31 31.41 2.60
N GLY A 109 21.05 30.99 2.41
CA GLY A 109 19.86 31.78 2.75
C GLY A 109 19.55 31.89 4.26
N ALA A 110 20.23 31.08 5.09
CA ALA A 110 20.09 31.06 6.54
C ALA A 110 20.33 32.43 7.20
N SER A 111 21.27 33.20 6.68
CA SER A 111 21.65 34.49 7.26
C SER A 111 20.58 35.57 7.06
N ASP A 112 19.93 35.60 5.90
CA ASP A 112 18.83 36.53 5.63
C ASP A 112 17.59 36.21 6.45
N VAL A 113 17.30 34.92 6.65
CA VAL A 113 16.19 34.50 7.51
C VAL A 113 16.47 34.84 8.98
N ARG A 114 17.68 34.55 9.49
CA ARG A 114 18.07 34.92 10.85
C ARG A 114 18.01 36.43 11.07
N ARG A 115 18.43 37.23 10.09
CA ARG A 115 18.31 38.69 10.13
C ARG A 115 16.84 39.13 10.24
N ARG A 116 15.95 38.58 9.41
CA ARG A 116 14.50 38.85 9.48
C ARG A 116 13.89 38.50 10.83
N ILE A 117 14.30 37.37 11.41
CA ILE A 117 13.84 36.95 12.75
C ILE A 117 14.36 37.91 13.82
N SER A 118 15.63 38.34 13.73
CA SER A 118 16.22 39.28 14.69
C SER A 118 15.63 40.68 14.63
N GLU A 119 15.10 41.07 13.47
CA GLU A 119 14.46 42.38 13.23
C GLU A 119 12.95 42.35 13.56
N ALA A 120 12.39 41.17 13.85
CA ALA A 120 10.97 41.04 14.16
C ALA A 120 10.65 41.51 15.58
N ASN A 121 9.44 42.07 15.76
CA ASN A 121 8.92 42.45 17.08
C ASN A 121 8.75 41.25 18.03
N ASP A 122 8.50 40.05 17.47
CA ASP A 122 8.48 38.79 18.18
C ASP A 122 9.32 37.76 17.40
N PRO A 123 10.62 37.64 17.72
CA PRO A 123 11.52 36.70 17.06
C PRO A 123 11.08 35.24 17.18
N ALA A 124 10.42 34.85 18.28
CA ALA A 124 9.95 33.49 18.47
C ALA A 124 8.76 33.17 17.56
N ALA A 125 7.80 34.10 17.45
CA ALA A 125 6.67 33.96 16.51
C ALA A 125 7.13 33.99 15.06
N GLU A 126 8.13 34.81 14.72
CA GLU A 126 8.69 34.86 13.36
C GLU A 126 9.40 33.54 12.99
N ALA A 127 10.21 32.99 13.91
CA ALA A 127 10.86 31.70 13.72
C ALA A 127 9.85 30.55 13.56
N LEU A 128 8.74 30.57 14.31
CA LEU A 128 7.68 29.56 14.22
C LEU A 128 6.98 29.52 12.86
N LYS A 129 6.97 30.61 12.08
CA LYS A 129 6.43 30.59 10.71
C LYS A 129 7.21 29.64 9.80
N HIS A 130 8.49 29.43 10.11
CA HIS A 130 9.38 28.55 9.38
C HIS A 130 9.43 27.13 9.94
N ARG A 131 8.62 26.77 10.95
CA ARG A 131 8.67 25.44 11.60
C ARG A 131 8.53 24.25 10.64
N ASN A 132 7.82 24.44 9.53
CA ASN A 132 7.59 23.41 8.51
C ASN A 132 8.71 23.37 7.44
N ASP A 133 9.63 24.32 7.46
CA ASP A 133 10.78 24.41 6.58
C ASP A 133 12.02 23.94 7.36
N THR A 134 12.38 22.67 7.18
CA THR A 134 13.43 22.02 7.97
C THR A 134 14.82 22.55 7.69
N GLU A 135 15.08 23.05 6.47
CA GLU A 135 16.36 23.72 6.15
C GLU A 135 16.47 25.04 6.91
N VAL A 136 15.41 25.85 6.86
CA VAL A 136 15.36 27.14 7.54
C VAL A 136 15.38 26.94 9.06
N MET A 137 14.66 25.95 9.60
CA MET A 137 14.73 25.67 11.02
C MET A 137 16.07 25.10 11.47
N GLY A 138 16.68 24.21 10.69
CA GLY A 138 18.03 23.72 10.95
C GLY A 138 19.02 24.88 11.02
N ALA A 139 18.93 25.83 10.09
CA ALA A 139 19.73 27.04 10.07
C ALA A 139 19.50 27.97 11.27
N ILE A 140 18.26 28.13 11.74
CA ILE A 140 17.92 28.93 12.92
C ILE A 140 18.48 28.28 14.19
N LEU A 141 18.38 26.95 14.29
CA LEU A 141 18.76 26.17 15.48
C LEU A 141 20.26 25.82 15.56
N ALA A 142 20.96 25.86 14.44
CA ALA A 142 22.42 25.69 14.37
C ALA A 142 23.18 26.94 14.83
N ALA A 143 22.56 28.12 14.77
CA ALA A 143 23.15 29.37 15.21
C ALA A 143 22.97 29.57 16.73
N PRO A 144 23.87 30.32 17.41
CA PRO A 144 23.64 30.76 18.78
C PRO A 144 22.32 31.56 18.89
N PRO A 145 21.53 31.43 19.97
CA PRO A 145 20.23 32.09 20.10
C PRO A 145 20.27 33.60 19.85
N MET A 146 21.33 34.26 20.33
CA MET A 146 21.55 35.70 20.19
C MET A 146 21.74 36.15 18.73
N ALA A 147 22.25 35.29 17.85
CA ALA A 147 22.43 35.60 16.43
C ALA A 147 21.09 35.75 15.68
N SER A 148 20.00 35.26 16.27
CA SER A 148 18.64 35.34 15.72
C SER A 148 17.72 36.19 16.60
N GLY A 149 18.24 36.90 17.60
CA GLY A 149 17.44 37.66 18.57
C GLY A 149 16.58 36.79 19.50
N LEU A 150 16.83 35.48 19.58
CA LEU A 150 16.06 34.54 20.38
C LEU A 150 16.62 34.43 21.80
N SER A 151 15.73 34.30 22.79
CA SER A 151 16.12 33.89 24.13
C SER A 151 16.54 32.41 24.14
N ALA A 152 17.35 32.00 25.12
CA ALA A 152 17.69 30.59 25.31
C ALA A 152 16.45 29.71 25.55
N ALA A 153 15.41 30.25 26.18
CA ALA A 153 14.14 29.56 26.41
C ALA A 153 13.36 29.34 25.11
N ASP A 154 13.28 30.35 24.25
CA ASP A 154 12.58 30.26 22.96
C ASP A 154 13.33 29.36 21.98
N HIS A 155 14.65 29.40 22.00
CA HIS A 155 15.49 28.48 21.25
C HIS A 155 15.25 27.02 21.69
N ASN A 156 15.12 26.75 22.99
CA ASN A 156 14.78 25.41 23.49
C ASN A 156 13.36 24.98 23.13
N ARG A 157 12.38 25.89 23.14
CA ARG A 157 11.01 25.62 22.68
C ARG A 157 10.97 25.28 21.19
N LEU A 158 11.72 26.01 20.36
CA LEU A 158 11.86 25.72 18.92
C LEU A 158 12.52 24.37 18.67
N LYS A 159 13.56 24.01 19.44
CA LYS A 159 14.16 22.67 19.39
C LYS A 159 13.17 21.57 19.76
N GLN A 160 12.38 21.77 20.82
CA GLN A 160 11.36 20.80 21.23
C GLN A 160 10.27 20.66 20.16
N ALA A 161 9.79 21.77 19.58
CA ALA A 161 8.79 21.77 18.52
C ALA A 161 9.27 21.05 17.25
N ALA A 162 10.52 21.31 16.85
CA ALA A 162 11.18 20.60 15.77
C ALA A 162 11.31 19.09 16.03
N THR A 163 11.76 18.71 17.23
CA THR A 163 11.93 17.30 17.61
C THR A 163 10.58 16.57 17.68
N SER A 164 9.51 17.23 18.12
CA SER A 164 8.15 16.65 18.09
C SER A 164 7.65 16.43 16.67
N GLN A 165 7.94 17.36 15.76
CA GLN A 165 7.58 17.23 14.35
C GLN A 165 8.36 16.09 13.67
N ASP A 166 9.64 15.91 13.98
CA ASP A 166 10.43 14.77 13.50
C ASP A 166 9.84 13.44 14.01
N ARG A 167 9.43 13.37 15.29
CA ARG A 167 8.77 12.16 15.84
C ARG A 167 7.44 11.87 15.16
N GLU A 168 6.63 12.88 14.89
CA GLU A 168 5.36 12.73 14.16
C GLU A 168 5.59 12.30 12.71
N THR A 169 6.59 12.88 12.04
CA THR A 169 7.00 12.54 10.67
C THR A 169 7.48 11.09 10.59
N MET A 170 8.34 10.66 11.52
CA MET A 170 8.81 9.28 11.60
C MET A 170 7.67 8.30 11.92
N ALA A 171 6.75 8.68 12.82
CA ALA A 171 5.57 7.85 13.11
C ALA A 171 4.63 7.75 11.89
N GLU A 172 4.51 8.80 11.08
CA GLU A 172 3.76 8.76 9.83
C GLU A 172 4.45 7.87 8.78
N LEU A 173 5.77 7.99 8.64
CA LEU A 173 6.57 7.14 7.75
C LEU A 173 6.42 5.65 8.09
N ASP A 174 6.57 5.29 9.37
CA ASP A 174 6.37 3.92 9.88
C ASP A 174 4.98 3.37 9.52
N LYS A 175 3.94 4.21 9.64
CA LYS A 175 2.56 3.81 9.29
C LYS A 175 2.41 3.56 7.79
N ILE A 176 2.99 4.43 6.97
CA ILE A 176 2.97 4.31 5.50
C ILE A 176 3.73 3.07 5.04
N GLU A 177 4.90 2.78 5.63
CA GLU A 177 5.68 1.57 5.35
C GLU A 177 4.91 0.30 5.72
N ARG A 178 4.23 0.28 6.86
CA ARG A 178 3.35 -0.83 7.24
C ARG A 178 2.20 -1.00 6.25
N ALA A 179 1.57 0.09 5.82
CA ALA A 179 0.47 0.05 4.85
C ALA A 179 0.93 -0.52 3.49
N GLU A 180 2.12 -0.13 3.03
CA GLU A 180 2.72 -0.69 1.80
C GLU A 180 3.03 -2.18 1.92
N GLY A 181 3.60 -2.60 3.06
CA GLY A 181 3.87 -4.00 3.34
C GLY A 181 2.60 -4.85 3.34
N LEU A 182 1.50 -4.31 3.85
CA LEU A 182 0.18 -4.96 3.83
C LEU A 182 -0.39 -5.05 2.43
N LEU A 183 -0.34 -3.97 1.64
CA LEU A 183 -0.81 -3.99 0.25
C LEU A 183 -0.06 -5.05 -0.56
N SER A 184 1.26 -5.07 -0.45
CA SER A 184 2.13 -6.04 -1.13
C SER A 184 1.81 -7.47 -0.72
N SER A 185 1.62 -7.70 0.59
CA SER A 185 1.24 -9.01 1.12
C SER A 185 -0.15 -9.45 0.65
N ALA A 186 -1.12 -8.54 0.61
CA ALA A 186 -2.47 -8.80 0.15
C ALA A 186 -2.50 -9.18 -1.34
N ILE A 187 -1.77 -8.44 -2.19
CA ILE A 187 -1.65 -8.74 -3.63
C ILE A 187 -1.00 -10.11 -3.85
N ASN A 188 0.10 -10.39 -3.18
CA ASN A 188 0.79 -11.68 -3.31
C ASN A 188 -0.06 -12.84 -2.82
N GLY A 189 -0.77 -12.67 -1.69
CA GLY A 189 -1.73 -13.65 -1.19
C GLY A 189 -2.87 -13.90 -2.17
N ALA A 190 -3.46 -12.83 -2.72
CA ALA A 190 -4.55 -12.90 -3.69
C ALA A 190 -4.12 -13.63 -4.97
N ARG A 191 -2.94 -13.33 -5.51
CA ARG A 191 -2.35 -14.04 -6.66
C ARG A 191 -2.15 -15.53 -6.37
N ALA A 192 -1.58 -15.86 -5.22
CA ALA A 192 -1.36 -17.25 -4.83
C ALA A 192 -2.69 -18.03 -4.73
N LEU A 193 -3.73 -17.40 -4.18
CA LEU A 193 -5.06 -17.99 -4.07
C LEU A 193 -5.70 -18.24 -5.43
N VAL A 194 -5.75 -17.23 -6.31
CA VAL A 194 -6.32 -17.35 -7.65
C VAL A 194 -5.60 -18.41 -8.47
N ARG A 195 -4.26 -18.44 -8.43
CA ARG A 195 -3.46 -19.48 -9.11
C ARG A 195 -3.73 -20.87 -8.53
N SER A 196 -3.82 -21.02 -7.21
CA SER A 196 -4.16 -22.30 -6.58
C SER A 196 -5.54 -22.81 -7.00
N GLN A 197 -6.52 -21.92 -7.14
CA GLN A 197 -7.87 -22.27 -7.61
C GLN A 197 -7.86 -22.65 -9.08
N ALA A 198 -7.14 -21.90 -9.92
CA ALA A 198 -6.95 -22.21 -11.33
C ALA A 198 -6.35 -23.62 -11.53
N GLU A 199 -5.31 -23.97 -10.77
CA GLU A 199 -4.69 -25.29 -10.85
C GLU A 199 -5.65 -26.40 -10.42
N ARG A 200 -6.46 -26.18 -9.38
CA ARG A 200 -7.50 -27.14 -8.97
C ARG A 200 -8.55 -27.34 -10.05
N ALA A 201 -9.03 -26.25 -10.67
CA ALA A 201 -10.02 -26.32 -11.74
C ALA A 201 -9.47 -27.11 -12.94
N LYS A 202 -8.25 -26.80 -13.39
CA LYS A 202 -7.55 -27.52 -14.46
C LYS A 202 -7.33 -29.00 -14.12
N ALA A 203 -6.92 -29.31 -12.89
CA ALA A 203 -6.72 -30.68 -12.44
C ALA A 203 -8.02 -31.50 -12.44
N SER A 204 -9.14 -30.88 -12.06
CA SER A 204 -10.46 -31.53 -12.05
C SER A 204 -11.03 -31.82 -13.44
N ALA A 205 -10.61 -31.07 -14.46
CA ALA A 205 -11.01 -31.29 -15.85
C ALA A 205 -10.39 -32.56 -16.48
N LYS A 206 -9.17 -32.94 -16.07
CA LYS A 206 -8.43 -34.10 -16.60
C LYS A 206 -9.13 -35.45 -16.37
N PRO A 207 -9.63 -35.80 -15.17
CA PRO A 207 -10.35 -37.05 -14.95
C PRO A 207 -11.74 -37.09 -15.64
N GLY A 208 -12.39 -35.94 -15.85
CA GLY A 208 -13.66 -35.85 -16.58
C GLY A 208 -13.56 -36.25 -18.05
N GLU A 209 -12.48 -35.85 -18.74
CA GLU A 209 -12.22 -36.28 -20.12
C GLU A 209 -11.88 -37.77 -20.22
N ALA A 210 -11.14 -38.32 -19.27
CA ALA A 210 -10.82 -39.75 -19.25
C ALA A 210 -12.09 -40.60 -19.10
N ALA A 211 -13.00 -40.21 -18.21
CA ALA A 211 -14.29 -40.86 -18.05
C ALA A 211 -15.17 -40.70 -19.30
N GLN A 212 -15.30 -39.50 -19.86
CA GLN A 212 -16.08 -39.27 -21.08
C GLN A 212 -15.55 -40.04 -22.30
N ARG A 213 -14.23 -40.17 -22.45
CA ARG A 213 -13.61 -41.01 -23.51
C ARG A 213 -13.91 -42.49 -23.30
N GLN A 214 -13.91 -42.99 -22.07
CA GLN A 214 -14.30 -44.37 -21.77
C GLN A 214 -15.77 -44.63 -22.13
N TYR A 215 -16.68 -43.72 -21.80
CA TYR A 215 -18.09 -43.82 -22.19
C TYR A 215 -18.31 -43.71 -23.72
N ALA A 216 -17.58 -42.82 -24.40
CA ALA A 216 -17.69 -42.67 -25.86
C ALA A 216 -17.15 -43.89 -26.62
N THR A 217 -16.07 -44.51 -26.12
CA THR A 217 -15.52 -45.76 -26.68
C THR A 217 -16.47 -46.93 -26.45
N ALA A 218 -17.07 -47.03 -25.26
CA ALA A 218 -18.06 -48.06 -24.95
C ALA A 218 -19.32 -47.94 -25.84
N ARG A 219 -19.73 -46.73 -26.22
CA ARG A 219 -20.91 -46.49 -27.05
C ARG A 219 -20.69 -46.75 -28.55
N LYS A 220 -19.44 -46.78 -29.03
CA LYS A 220 -19.08 -47.12 -30.42
C LYS A 220 -18.83 -48.62 -30.65
N GLY A 221 -18.77 -49.41 -29.58
CA GLY A 221 -18.60 -50.86 -29.62
C GLY A 221 -19.90 -51.66 -29.55
N PHE A 222 -21.06 -50.99 -29.64
CA PHE A 222 -22.38 -51.58 -29.79
C PHE A 222 -22.94 -51.25 -31.16
#